data_AF-A0A5R2N388-F1
#
_entry.id   AF-A0A5R2N388-F1
#
_cell.length_a   1.000
_cell.length_b   1.000
_cell.length_c   1.000
_cell.angle_alpha   90.00
_cell.angle_beta   90.00
_cell.angle_gamma   90.00
#
_symmetry.space_group_name_H-M   'P 1'
#
loop_
_entity.id
_entity.type
_entity.pdbx_description
1 polymer ?
#
loop_
_entity_poly.entity_id
_entity_poly.type
_entity_poly.pdbx_seq_one_letter_code
_entity_poly.pdbx_strand_id
1 'polypeptide(L)'
;IAAMEFRSVGQIVQVMQETAIGVRVVKSFNLEGSMRNRMYKAVSDVETRANNIAALEAATSPVMETLAGMAISGAIFVSGFLVLQGGQMPGDIMTFIGALLFAYEPAKRLARVRVSLESGIVGVRMMFELADQPLTLAEKPDAKPLRAGPGEIRFDAV
;
A
#
# COMPACT_ATOMS: atom_id res chain seq x y z
N ILE A 1 -0.70 3.93 4.28
CA ILE A 1 -1.20 4.27 2.92
C ILE A 1 -1.94 3.07 2.31
N ALA A 2 -1.34 1.88 2.24
CA ALA A 2 -2.01 0.70 1.66
C ALA A 2 -3.28 0.19 2.40
N ALA A 3 -3.44 0.42 3.72
CA ALA A 3 -4.70 0.09 4.44
C ALA A 3 -5.85 0.97 3.97
N MET A 4 -5.49 2.17 3.55
CA MET A 4 -6.45 3.10 3.00
C MET A 4 -6.73 2.70 1.56
N GLU A 5 -5.71 2.38 0.74
CA GLU A 5 -5.86 1.90 -0.65
C GLU A 5 -6.83 0.73 -0.79
N PHE A 6 -6.64 -0.32 0.01
CA PHE A 6 -7.50 -1.50 0.01
C PHE A 6 -8.93 -1.19 0.49
N ARG A 7 -9.06 -0.35 1.52
CA ARG A 7 -10.37 0.18 1.95
C ARG A 7 -11.05 0.98 0.84
N SER A 8 -10.31 1.76 0.05
CA SER A 8 -10.88 2.55 -1.04
C SER A 8 -11.29 1.70 -2.24
N VAL A 9 -10.56 0.63 -2.59
CA VAL A 9 -11.04 -0.36 -3.58
C VAL A 9 -12.28 -1.10 -3.04
N GLY A 10 -12.27 -1.46 -1.76
CA GLY A 10 -13.45 -2.03 -1.08
C GLY A 10 -14.68 -1.12 -1.17
N GLN A 11 -14.50 0.20 -1.06
CA GLN A 11 -15.60 1.16 -1.22
C GLN A 11 -16.18 1.17 -2.65
N ILE A 12 -15.34 1.02 -3.68
CA ILE A 12 -15.84 0.90 -5.07
C ILE A 12 -16.72 -0.35 -5.19
N VAL A 13 -16.24 -1.50 -4.69
CA VAL A 13 -16.99 -2.75 -4.71
C VAL A 13 -18.28 -2.64 -3.90
N GLN A 14 -18.23 -2.00 -2.73
CA GLN A 14 -19.41 -1.78 -1.88
C GLN A 14 -20.46 -0.92 -2.60
N VAL A 15 -20.07 0.23 -3.17
CA VAL A 15 -21.01 1.10 -3.89
C VAL A 15 -21.60 0.37 -5.09
N MET A 16 -20.79 -0.42 -5.80
CA MET A 16 -21.26 -1.25 -6.91
C MET A 16 -22.28 -2.30 -6.44
N GLN A 17 -22.00 -3.02 -5.35
CA GLN A 17 -22.90 -4.02 -4.78
C GLN A 17 -24.21 -3.41 -4.29
N GLU A 18 -24.15 -2.31 -3.52
CA GLU A 18 -25.34 -1.58 -3.04
C GLU A 18 -26.20 -1.11 -4.21
N THR A 19 -25.58 -0.60 -5.29
CA THR A 19 -26.30 -0.13 -6.48
C THR A 19 -26.91 -1.29 -7.27
N ALA A 20 -26.19 -2.39 -7.44
CA ALA A 20 -26.63 -3.54 -8.23
C ALA A 20 -27.74 -4.32 -7.52
N ILE A 21 -27.56 -4.64 -6.24
CA ILE A 21 -28.55 -5.35 -5.43
C ILE A 21 -29.77 -4.45 -5.20
N GLY A 22 -29.53 -3.16 -4.92
CA GLY A 22 -30.56 -2.16 -4.66
C GLY A 22 -31.17 -1.54 -5.92
N VAL A 23 -30.94 -2.07 -7.13
CA VAL A 23 -31.27 -1.39 -8.39
C VAL A 23 -32.75 -0.98 -8.48
N ARG A 24 -33.66 -1.80 -7.96
CA ARG A 24 -35.09 -1.47 -7.93
C ARG A 24 -35.36 -0.22 -7.08
N VAL A 25 -34.77 -0.14 -5.89
CA VAL A 25 -34.87 1.04 -5.01
C VAL A 25 -34.24 2.26 -5.67
N VAL A 26 -33.05 2.10 -6.25
CA VAL A 26 -32.35 3.19 -6.93
C VAL A 26 -33.21 3.79 -8.04
N LYS A 27 -33.81 2.95 -8.90
CA LYS A 27 -34.70 3.38 -10.00
C LYS A 27 -36.03 3.94 -9.49
N SER A 28 -36.64 3.32 -8.48
CA SER A 28 -37.95 3.76 -7.95
C SER A 28 -37.89 5.12 -7.26
N PHE A 29 -36.74 5.46 -6.66
CA PHE A 29 -36.54 6.73 -5.96
C PHE A 29 -35.67 7.73 -6.74
N ASN A 30 -35.35 7.45 -8.01
CA ASN A 30 -34.52 8.29 -8.89
C ASN A 30 -33.15 8.67 -8.25
N LEU A 31 -32.50 7.70 -7.59
CA LEU A 31 -31.26 7.89 -6.83
C LEU A 31 -29.98 7.72 -7.67
N GLU A 32 -30.09 7.56 -8.99
CA GLU A 32 -28.96 7.29 -9.89
C GLU A 32 -27.88 8.37 -9.79
N GLY A 33 -28.27 9.65 -9.69
CA GLY A 33 -27.32 10.75 -9.53
C GLY A 33 -26.52 10.64 -8.23
N SER A 34 -27.19 10.28 -7.12
CA SER A 34 -26.55 10.09 -5.82
C SER A 34 -25.57 8.92 -5.85
N MET A 35 -25.99 7.76 -6.39
CA MET A 35 -25.10 6.59 -6.49
C MET A 35 -23.91 6.85 -7.41
N ARG A 36 -24.12 7.56 -8.51
CA ARG A 36 -23.05 7.98 -9.41
C ARG A 36 -22.04 8.89 -8.72
N ASN A 37 -22.50 9.87 -7.93
CA ASN A 37 -21.60 10.75 -7.19
C ASN A 37 -20.80 10.00 -6.12
N ARG A 38 -21.43 9.04 -5.41
CA ARG A 38 -20.73 8.14 -4.48
C ARG A 38 -19.64 7.33 -5.19
N MET A 39 -19.95 6.79 -6.38
CA MET A 39 -18.98 6.05 -7.19
C MET A 39 -17.82 6.93 -7.64
N TYR A 40 -18.09 8.15 -8.15
CA TYR A 40 -17.03 9.08 -8.54
C TYR A 40 -16.12 9.43 -7.38
N LYS A 41 -16.67 9.66 -6.19
CA LYS A 41 -15.88 9.92 -4.99
C LYS A 41 -14.98 8.73 -4.65
N ALA A 42 -15.51 7.51 -4.64
CA ALA A 42 -14.74 6.30 -4.36
C ALA A 42 -13.59 6.09 -5.39
N VAL A 43 -13.85 6.33 -6.67
CA VAL A 43 -12.85 6.25 -7.74
C VAL A 43 -11.77 7.33 -7.58
N SER A 44 -12.18 8.58 -7.35
CA SER A 44 -11.25 9.71 -7.15
C SER A 44 -10.34 9.52 -5.93
N ASP A 45 -10.88 8.95 -4.85
CA ASP A 45 -10.11 8.60 -3.65
C ASP A 45 -9.06 7.52 -3.94
N VAL A 46 -9.39 6.49 -4.74
CA VAL A 46 -8.42 5.48 -5.21
C VAL A 46 -7.36 6.10 -6.11
N GLU A 47 -7.77 6.89 -7.10
CA GLU A 47 -6.88 7.54 -8.07
C GLU A 47 -5.84 8.44 -7.38
N THR A 48 -6.29 9.33 -6.49
CA THR A 48 -5.41 10.24 -5.75
C THR A 48 -4.34 9.47 -4.96
N ARG A 49 -4.70 8.31 -4.41
CA ARG A 49 -3.77 7.47 -3.63
C ARG A 49 -2.80 6.72 -4.52
N ALA A 50 -3.27 6.14 -5.62
CA ALA A 50 -2.42 5.49 -6.60
C ALA A 50 -1.38 6.48 -7.16
N ASN A 51 -1.81 7.71 -7.48
CA ASN A 51 -0.93 8.78 -7.93
C ASN A 51 0.10 9.19 -6.87
N ASN A 52 -0.28 9.25 -5.59
CA ASN A 52 0.68 9.55 -4.51
C ASN A 52 1.74 8.45 -4.36
N ILE A 53 1.36 7.17 -4.46
CA ILE A 53 2.32 6.05 -4.42
C ILE A 53 3.25 6.11 -5.64
N ALA A 54 2.69 6.29 -6.84
CA ALA A 54 3.46 6.42 -8.07
C ALA A 54 4.44 7.60 -7.99
N ALA A 55 4.03 8.74 -7.41
CA ALA A 55 4.90 9.88 -7.19
C ALA A 55 6.06 9.58 -6.23
N LEU A 56 5.81 8.83 -5.15
CA LEU A 56 6.87 8.40 -4.21
C LEU A 56 7.86 7.44 -4.88
N GLU A 57 7.37 6.48 -5.65
CA GLU A 57 8.23 5.56 -6.43
C GLU A 57 9.06 6.32 -7.47
N ALA A 58 8.43 7.26 -8.19
CA ALA A 58 9.11 8.09 -9.18
C ALA A 58 10.17 8.99 -8.53
N ALA A 59 9.89 9.57 -7.36
CA ALA A 59 10.83 10.40 -6.60
C ALA A 59 12.06 9.62 -6.10
N THR A 60 11.98 8.29 -6.02
CA THR A 60 13.13 7.45 -5.64
C THR A 60 14.25 7.52 -6.68
N SER A 61 13.93 7.74 -7.98
CA SER A 61 14.97 7.85 -9.02
C SER A 61 15.81 9.13 -8.90
N PRO A 62 15.22 10.34 -8.86
CA PRO A 62 15.99 11.58 -8.68
C PRO A 62 16.80 11.62 -7.39
N VAL A 63 16.30 11.07 -6.29
CA VAL A 63 17.03 11.02 -5.01
C VAL A 63 18.28 10.15 -5.14
N MET A 64 18.17 9.01 -5.80
CA MET A 64 19.32 8.14 -6.04
C MET A 64 20.30 8.81 -7.04
N GLU A 65 19.80 9.38 -8.13
CA GLU A 65 20.64 10.06 -9.13
C GLU A 65 21.42 11.23 -8.54
N THR A 66 20.82 12.01 -7.65
CA THR A 66 21.50 13.11 -6.96
C THR A 66 22.59 12.60 -6.02
N LEU A 67 22.35 11.52 -5.27
CA LEU A 67 23.38 10.85 -4.46
C LEU A 67 24.54 10.34 -5.31
N ALA A 68 24.25 9.71 -6.46
CA ALA A 68 25.28 9.24 -7.38
C ALA A 68 26.09 10.42 -7.96
N GLY A 69 25.42 11.49 -8.37
CA GLY A 69 26.06 12.72 -8.86
C GLY A 69 26.95 13.37 -7.80
N MET A 70 26.50 13.44 -6.54
CA MET A 70 27.31 13.93 -5.43
C MET A 70 28.55 13.06 -5.18
N ALA A 71 28.40 11.73 -5.24
CA ALA A 71 29.51 10.81 -5.07
C ALA A 71 30.55 10.94 -6.19
N ILE A 72 30.11 11.03 -7.45
CA ILE A 72 31.00 11.26 -8.60
C ILE A 72 31.71 12.62 -8.47
N SER A 73 30.96 13.68 -8.15
CA SER A 73 31.51 15.02 -7.94
C SER A 73 32.57 15.03 -6.83
N GLY A 74 32.30 14.38 -5.69
CA GLY A 74 33.25 14.22 -4.59
C GLY A 74 34.51 13.46 -5.02
N ALA A 75 34.35 12.38 -5.79
CA ALA A 75 35.49 11.61 -6.31
C ALA A 75 36.36 12.45 -7.26
N ILE A 76 35.74 13.24 -8.15
CA ILE A 76 36.46 14.16 -9.04
C ILE A 76 37.20 15.23 -8.24
N PHE A 77 36.55 15.82 -7.23
CA PHE A 77 37.15 16.86 -6.38
C PHE A 77 38.41 16.35 -5.67
N VAL A 78 38.33 15.19 -5.03
CA VAL A 78 39.46 14.55 -4.35
C VAL A 78 40.57 14.20 -5.35
N SER A 79 40.21 13.69 -6.54
CA SER A 79 41.17 13.38 -7.61
C SER A 79 41.94 14.62 -8.07
N GLY A 80 41.22 15.72 -8.34
CA GLY A 80 41.83 16.97 -8.77
C GLY A 80 42.79 17.53 -7.72
N PHE A 81 42.40 17.48 -6.44
CA PHE A 81 43.25 17.92 -5.33
C PHE A 81 44.55 17.10 -5.23
N LEU A 82 44.47 15.78 -5.37
CA LEU A 82 45.65 14.89 -5.30
C LEU A 82 46.61 15.09 -6.48
N VAL A 83 46.10 15.29 -7.69
CA VAL A 83 46.92 15.56 -8.89
C VAL A 83 47.68 16.88 -8.75
N LEU A 84 47.05 17.91 -8.19
CA LEU A 84 47.69 19.22 -7.96
C LEU A 84 48.81 19.16 -6.91
N GLN A 85 48.78 18.20 -5.98
CA GLN A 85 49.87 17.99 -5.01
C GLN A 85 51.06 17.20 -5.58
N GLY A 86 51.09 16.91 -6.89
CA GLY A 86 52.18 16.21 -7.55
C GLY A 86 52.05 14.68 -7.57
N GLY A 87 50.90 14.14 -7.19
CA GLY A 87 50.58 12.72 -7.31
C GLY A 87 50.08 12.34 -8.71
N GLN A 88 50.44 11.16 -9.20
CA GLN A 88 49.80 10.56 -10.38
C GLN A 88 48.31 10.27 -10.07
N MET A 89 47.41 10.31 -11.06
CA MET A 89 46.02 9.86 -10.86
C MET A 89 46.04 8.44 -10.28
N PRO A 90 45.60 8.23 -9.03
CA PRO A 90 45.61 6.89 -8.47
C PRO A 90 44.58 6.07 -9.25
N GLY A 91 44.99 4.97 -9.89
CA GLY A 91 44.06 4.02 -10.53
C GLY A 91 42.99 3.50 -9.56
N ASP A 92 43.27 3.60 -8.26
CA ASP A 92 42.36 3.33 -7.16
C ASP A 92 41.08 4.18 -7.20
N ILE A 93 41.12 5.43 -7.67
CA ILE A 93 39.92 6.29 -7.72
C ILE A 93 38.98 5.88 -8.86
N MET A 94 39.52 5.51 -10.03
CA MET A 94 38.68 5.03 -11.13
C MET A 94 38.01 3.69 -10.76
N THR A 95 38.71 2.85 -10.01
CA THR A 95 38.17 1.61 -9.42
C THR A 95 37.10 1.90 -8.38
N PHE A 96 37.30 2.92 -7.53
CA PHE A 96 36.30 3.38 -6.57
C PHE A 96 35.03 3.91 -7.25
N ILE A 97 35.16 4.77 -8.28
CA ILE A 97 34.02 5.28 -9.05
C ILE A 97 33.26 4.12 -9.71
N GLY A 98 33.98 3.19 -10.35
CA GLY A 98 33.37 2.00 -10.95
C GLY A 98 32.62 1.14 -9.92
N ALA A 99 33.20 0.90 -8.75
CA ALA A 99 32.55 0.19 -7.66
C ALA A 99 31.30 0.92 -7.15
N LEU A 100 31.33 2.25 -7.10
CA LEU A 100 30.21 3.08 -6.67
C LEU A 100 29.06 3.05 -7.68
N LEU A 101 29.35 3.07 -8.98
CA LEU A 101 28.36 2.82 -10.05
C LEU A 101 27.76 1.42 -9.96
N PHE A 102 28.54 0.40 -9.62
CA PHE A 102 27.99 -0.95 -9.42
C PHE A 102 27.15 -1.06 -8.14
N ALA A 103 27.47 -0.32 -7.08
CA ALA A 103 26.68 -0.29 -5.85
C ALA A 103 25.37 0.50 -6.00
N TYR A 104 25.31 1.43 -6.96
CA TYR A 104 24.16 2.29 -7.22
C TYR A 104 22.88 1.51 -7.57
N GLU A 105 22.96 0.59 -8.54
CA GLU A 105 21.78 -0.14 -9.03
C GLU A 105 21.15 -1.03 -7.92
N PRO A 106 21.93 -1.82 -7.15
CA PRO A 106 21.43 -2.53 -5.98
C PRO A 106 20.82 -1.62 -4.92
N ALA A 107 21.45 -0.47 -4.60
CA ALA A 107 20.93 0.46 -3.62
C ALA A 107 19.57 1.06 -4.04
N LYS A 108 19.46 1.46 -5.31
CA LYS A 108 18.21 1.96 -5.90
C LYS A 108 17.11 0.89 -5.90
N ARG A 109 17.48 -0.37 -6.18
CA ARG A 109 16.54 -1.49 -6.13
C ARG A 109 16.05 -1.74 -4.70
N LEU A 110 16.93 -1.70 -3.71
CA LEU A 110 16.58 -1.86 -2.29
C LEU A 110 15.61 -0.76 -1.81
N ALA A 111 15.85 0.49 -2.21
CA ALA A 111 14.95 1.61 -1.89
C ALA A 111 13.53 1.39 -2.45
N ARG A 112 13.42 0.92 -3.70
CA ARG A 112 12.13 0.58 -4.32
C ARG A 112 11.44 -0.61 -3.63
N VAL A 113 12.21 -1.64 -3.27
CA VAL A 113 11.65 -2.80 -2.56
C VAL A 113 11.01 -2.39 -1.24
N ARG A 114 11.63 -1.47 -0.48
CA ARG A 114 11.03 -0.96 0.76
C ARG A 114 9.63 -0.40 0.55
N VAL A 115 9.44 0.43 -0.49
CA VAL A 115 8.13 1.01 -0.82
C VAL A 115 7.11 -0.08 -1.14
N SER A 116 7.51 -1.06 -1.97
CA SER A 116 6.63 -2.18 -2.33
C SER A 116 6.26 -3.07 -1.14
N LEU A 117 7.20 -3.31 -0.22
CA LEU A 117 6.99 -4.12 0.97
C LEU A 117 6.05 -3.44 1.96
N GLU A 118 6.25 -2.13 2.21
CA GLU A 118 5.36 -1.34 3.06
C GLU A 118 3.94 -1.28 2.51
N SER A 119 3.76 -1.33 1.18
CA SER A 119 2.45 -1.49 0.56
C SER A 119 1.85 -2.89 0.79
N GLY A 120 2.63 -3.94 0.51
CA GLY A 120 2.17 -5.33 0.59
C GLY A 120 1.81 -5.82 2.00
N ILE A 121 2.55 -5.39 3.03
CA ILE A 121 2.30 -5.76 4.44
C ILE A 121 0.88 -5.40 4.89
N VAL A 122 0.27 -4.39 4.28
CA VAL A 122 -1.02 -3.93 4.76
C VAL A 122 -2.17 -4.87 4.37
N GLY A 123 -2.09 -5.50 3.18
CA GLY A 123 -3.01 -6.57 2.80
C GLY A 123 -3.04 -7.67 3.86
N VAL A 124 -1.85 -8.11 4.27
CA VAL A 124 -1.67 -9.13 5.32
C VAL A 124 -2.28 -8.68 6.64
N ARG A 125 -2.04 -7.43 7.05
CA ARG A 125 -2.59 -6.89 8.31
C ARG A 125 -4.13 -6.91 8.33
N MET A 126 -4.79 -6.53 7.24
CA MET A 126 -6.26 -6.56 7.18
C MET A 126 -6.82 -7.99 7.17
N MET A 127 -6.11 -8.94 6.55
CA MET A 127 -6.51 -10.34 6.62
C MET A 127 -6.53 -10.85 8.06
N PHE A 128 -5.49 -10.54 8.85
CA PHE A 128 -5.45 -10.88 10.27
C PHE A 128 -6.49 -10.09 11.08
N GLU A 129 -6.72 -8.82 10.78
CA GLU A 129 -7.77 -8.02 11.44
C GLU A 129 -9.17 -8.63 11.27
N LEU A 130 -9.45 -9.23 10.11
CA LEU A 130 -10.70 -9.97 9.87
C LEU A 130 -10.70 -11.35 10.54
N ALA A 131 -9.58 -12.08 10.47
CA ALA A 131 -9.46 -13.43 11.04
C ALA A 131 -9.56 -13.44 12.57
N ASP A 132 -9.01 -12.41 13.22
CA ASP A 132 -8.98 -12.27 14.68
C ASP A 132 -10.22 -11.55 15.24
N GLN A 133 -11.24 -11.29 14.39
CA GLN A 133 -12.47 -10.64 14.83
C GLN A 133 -13.23 -11.57 15.81
N PRO A 134 -13.60 -11.09 17.01
CA PRO A 134 -14.25 -11.93 18.01
C PRO A 134 -15.61 -12.41 17.51
N LEU A 135 -15.93 -13.68 17.78
CA LEU A 135 -17.24 -14.25 17.49
C LEU A 135 -18.32 -13.47 18.25
N THR A 136 -19.28 -12.90 17.53
CA THR A 136 -20.42 -12.17 18.12
C THR A 136 -21.32 -13.09 18.93
N LEU A 137 -21.33 -14.39 18.60
CA LEU A 137 -22.05 -15.43 19.32
C LEU A 137 -21.10 -16.61 19.56
N ALA A 138 -20.58 -16.70 20.77
CA ALA A 138 -19.76 -17.83 21.18
C ALA A 138 -20.64 -18.92 21.80
N GLU A 139 -20.49 -20.17 21.37
CA GLU A 139 -21.08 -21.30 22.10
C GLU A 139 -20.42 -21.45 23.47
N LYS A 140 -21.19 -21.88 24.47
CA LYS A 140 -20.63 -22.25 25.76
C LYS A 140 -19.71 -23.48 25.59
N PRO A 141 -18.62 -23.60 26.37
CA PRO A 141 -17.72 -24.75 26.30
C PRO A 141 -18.42 -26.11 26.48
N ASP A 142 -19.56 -26.12 27.16
CA ASP A 142 -20.40 -27.28 27.47
C ASP A 142 -21.74 -27.26 26.71
N ALA A 143 -21.80 -26.57 25.56
CA ALA A 143 -23.01 -26.49 24.75
C ALA A 143 -23.54 -27.90 24.41
N LYS A 144 -24.82 -28.12 24.74
CA LYS A 144 -25.50 -29.40 24.48
C LYS A 144 -26.33 -29.28 23.21
N PRO A 145 -26.31 -30.29 22.32
CA PRO A 145 -27.14 -30.29 21.14
C PRO A 145 -28.63 -30.28 21.52
N LEU A 146 -29.40 -29.45 20.83
CA LEU A 146 -30.85 -29.39 21.02
C LEU A 146 -31.48 -30.72 20.58
N ARG A 147 -32.26 -31.34 21.45
CA ARG A 147 -32.95 -32.60 21.15
C ARG A 147 -34.18 -32.32 20.28
N ALA A 148 -34.42 -33.16 19.28
CA ALA A 148 -35.62 -33.08 18.45
C ALA A 148 -36.88 -33.39 19.28
N GLY A 149 -37.93 -32.58 19.11
CA GLY A 149 -39.22 -32.75 19.79
C GLY A 149 -40.10 -31.50 19.67
N PRO A 150 -41.36 -31.54 20.15
CA PRO A 150 -42.19 -30.35 20.26
C PRO A 150 -41.54 -29.40 21.29
N GLY A 151 -40.87 -28.37 20.80
CA GLY A 151 -40.26 -27.33 21.63
C GLY A 151 -41.27 -26.24 21.99
N GLU A 152 -41.14 -25.67 23.18
CA GLU A 152 -41.89 -24.49 23.61
C GLU A 152 -40.98 -23.26 23.45
N ILE A 153 -41.48 -22.20 22.81
CA ILE A 153 -40.80 -20.91 22.69
C ILE A 153 -41.52 -19.92 23.59
N ARG A 154 -40.82 -19.38 24.59
CA ARG A 154 -41.33 -18.34 25.48
C ARG A 154 -40.37 -17.15 25.50
N PHE A 155 -40.91 -15.96 25.32
CA PHE A 155 -40.18 -14.71 25.51
C PHE A 155 -40.57 -14.12 26.87
N ASP A 156 -39.63 -14.04 27.80
CA ASP A 156 -39.84 -13.38 29.11
C ASP A 156 -39.07 -12.06 29.12
N ALA A 157 -39.80 -10.94 29.16
CA ALA A 157 -39.27 -9.57 29.27
C ALA A 157 -38.18 -9.24 28.22
N VAL A 158 -38.46 -9.54 26.95
CA VAL A 158 -37.64 -9.17 25.79
C VAL A 158 -38.19 -7.91 25.13
#